data_AF-A0A4Q3UPR6-F1
#
_entry.id   AF-A0A4Q3UPR6-F1
#
_cell.length_a   1.000
_cell.length_b   1.000
_cell.length_c   1.000
_cell.angle_alpha   90.00
_cell.angle_beta   90.00
_cell.angle_gamma   90.00
#
_symmetry.space_group_name_H-M   'P 1'
#
loop_
_entity.id
_entity.type
_entity.pdbx_description
1 polymer ?
#
loop_
_entity_poly.entity_id
_entity_poly.type
_entity_poly.pdbx_seq_one_letter_code
_entity_poly.pdbx_strand_id
1 'polypeptide(L)'
;MTSAIATTDDILASICLENLAVYRESEGRLQEDVSQESQVAHDYRGRLVYELLQNADDALVGVATTEDRVLFRLTDTELWVANTGRPFTDADVRGLCGLGASSKAQSQGPKRASIGHKGLGFKSVLEISESPEAYSETVSFRLGQDHAWTQVGGLWRELDRGDVRGVPAMRFPLALHEAHGGWAQLRAAGFH
;
A
#
# COMPACT_ATOMS: atom_id res chain seq x y z
N MET A 1 -16.21 -13.44 -26.31
CA MET A 1 -16.37 -12.80 -24.98
C MET A 1 -15.03 -12.20 -24.63
N THR A 2 -14.83 -10.93 -24.98
CA THR A 2 -13.60 -10.19 -24.74
C THR A 2 -13.65 -9.72 -23.29
N SER A 3 -12.79 -10.28 -22.43
CA SER A 3 -12.59 -9.77 -21.07
C SER A 3 -12.17 -8.31 -21.19
N ALA A 4 -12.97 -7.37 -20.70
CA ALA A 4 -12.53 -6.00 -20.54
C ALA A 4 -11.31 -6.02 -19.62
N ILE A 5 -10.18 -5.48 -20.08
CA ILE A 5 -9.02 -5.25 -19.22
C ILE A 5 -9.48 -4.20 -18.22
N ALA A 6 -9.61 -4.58 -16.96
CA ALA A 6 -9.90 -3.65 -15.88
C ALA A 6 -8.87 -2.51 -15.93
N THR A 7 -9.34 -1.27 -15.99
CA THR A 7 -8.49 -0.09 -15.94
C THR A 7 -7.83 0.02 -14.56
N THR A 8 -6.76 0.80 -14.45
CA THR A 8 -6.10 1.10 -13.17
C THR A 8 -7.08 1.56 -12.09
N ASP A 9 -8.10 2.34 -12.46
CA ASP A 9 -9.10 2.83 -11.53
C ASP A 9 -10.04 1.71 -11.06
N ASP A 10 -10.29 0.71 -11.92
CA ASP A 10 -11.15 -0.42 -11.59
C ASP A 10 -10.55 -1.26 -10.47
N ILE A 11 -9.22 -1.46 -10.44
CA ILE A 11 -8.59 -2.21 -9.33
C ILE A 11 -8.61 -1.44 -8.01
N LEU A 12 -8.28 -0.14 -8.02
CA LEU A 12 -8.30 0.66 -6.78
C LEU A 12 -9.72 0.75 -6.21
N ALA A 13 -10.71 0.95 -7.08
CA ALA A 13 -12.11 0.92 -6.70
C ALA A 13 -12.52 -0.45 -6.14
N SER A 14 -12.10 -1.56 -6.78
CA SER A 14 -12.36 -2.92 -6.28
C SER A 14 -11.79 -3.14 -4.87
N ILE A 15 -10.55 -2.69 -4.62
CA ILE A 15 -9.91 -2.79 -3.30
C ILE A 15 -10.74 -2.03 -2.24
N CYS A 16 -11.16 -0.80 -2.55
CA CYS A 16 -12.01 -0.01 -1.65
C CYS A 16 -13.33 -0.71 -1.35
N LEU A 17 -14.02 -1.21 -2.38
CA LEU A 17 -15.29 -1.92 -2.23
C LEU A 17 -15.16 -3.20 -1.40
N GLU A 18 -14.11 -3.98 -1.62
CA GLU A 18 -13.84 -5.20 -0.85
C GLU A 18 -13.57 -4.89 0.62
N ASN A 19 -12.78 -3.85 0.92
CA ASN A 19 -12.54 -3.42 2.29
C ASN A 19 -13.81 -2.87 2.98
N LEU A 20 -14.65 -2.11 2.26
CA LEU A 20 -15.95 -1.67 2.78
C LEU A 20 -16.91 -2.84 3.03
N ALA A 21 -16.89 -3.88 2.19
CA ALA A 21 -17.72 -5.07 2.39
C ALA A 21 -17.38 -5.78 3.71
N VAL A 22 -16.09 -5.90 4.05
CA VAL A 22 -15.65 -6.44 5.35
C VAL A 22 -16.24 -5.63 6.52
N TYR A 23 -16.20 -4.30 6.43
CA TYR A 23 -16.73 -3.44 7.49
C TYR A 23 -18.25 -3.39 7.54
N ARG A 24 -18.91 -3.61 6.41
CA ARG A 24 -20.36 -3.77 6.36
C ARG A 24 -20.78 -5.01 7.15
N GLU A 25 -20.08 -6.13 6.97
CA GLU A 25 -20.38 -7.38 7.66
C GLU A 25 -20.02 -7.36 9.15
N SER A 26 -18.92 -6.70 9.53
CA SER A 26 -18.48 -6.64 10.91
C SER A 26 -17.91 -5.27 11.29
N GLU A 27 -18.61 -4.59 12.19
CA GLU A 27 -18.15 -3.32 12.77
C GLU A 27 -16.84 -3.50 13.54
N GLY A 28 -16.69 -4.60 14.28
CA GLY A 28 -15.50 -4.91 15.07
C GLY A 28 -14.23 -5.00 14.22
N ARG A 29 -14.35 -5.42 12.95
CA ARG A 29 -13.21 -5.49 12.03
C ARG A 29 -12.54 -4.14 11.78
N LEU A 30 -13.28 -3.05 11.78
CA LEU A 30 -12.69 -1.72 11.63
C LEU A 30 -11.75 -1.41 12.81
N GLN A 31 -12.21 -1.65 14.03
CA GLN A 31 -11.41 -1.40 15.24
C GLN A 31 -10.20 -2.32 15.33
N GLU A 32 -10.35 -3.58 14.92
CA GLU A 32 -9.25 -4.53 14.83
C GLU A 32 -8.17 -4.06 13.84
N ASP A 33 -8.57 -3.59 12.65
CA ASP A 33 -7.62 -3.15 11.64
C ASP A 33 -6.90 -1.84 12.02
N VAL A 34 -7.60 -0.90 12.66
CA VAL A 34 -7.00 0.31 13.25
C VAL A 34 -5.95 -0.05 14.30
N SER A 35 -6.30 -0.99 15.19
CA SER A 35 -5.40 -1.44 16.26
C SER A 35 -4.19 -2.18 15.69
N GLN A 36 -4.39 -3.06 14.71
CA GLN A 36 -3.31 -3.78 14.04
C GLN A 36 -2.37 -2.85 13.28
N GLU A 37 -2.90 -1.85 12.57
CA GLU A 37 -2.05 -0.89 11.86
C GLU A 37 -1.21 -0.05 12.83
N SER A 38 -1.80 0.38 13.95
CA SER A 38 -1.09 1.10 15.00
C SER A 38 0.03 0.26 15.63
N GLN A 39 -0.24 -1.02 15.91
CA GLN A 39 0.77 -1.94 16.43
C GLN A 39 1.92 -2.16 15.42
N VAL A 40 1.59 -2.36 14.14
CA VAL A 40 2.61 -2.54 13.10
C VAL A 40 3.46 -1.27 12.94
N ALA A 41 2.84 -0.08 12.93
CA ALA A 41 3.58 1.17 12.86
C ALA A 41 4.56 1.32 14.03
N HIS A 42 4.19 0.86 15.23
CA HIS A 42 5.08 0.82 16.38
C HIS A 42 6.23 -0.19 16.22
N ASP A 43 5.93 -1.43 15.81
CA ASP A 43 6.91 -2.52 15.69
C ASP A 43 7.95 -2.27 14.59
N TYR A 44 7.59 -1.49 13.57
CA TYR A 44 8.43 -1.17 12.43
C TYR A 44 9.10 0.21 12.51
N ARG A 45 8.95 0.91 13.63
CA ARG A 45 9.58 2.21 13.86
C ARG A 45 11.11 2.12 13.74
N GLY A 46 11.71 3.07 13.03
CA GLY A 46 13.15 3.11 12.78
C GLY A 46 13.63 2.11 11.73
N ARG A 47 12.72 1.35 11.09
CA ARG A 47 13.08 0.36 10.05
C ARG A 47 12.79 0.84 8.64
N LEU A 48 12.22 2.04 8.47
CA LEU A 48 11.82 2.62 7.19
C LEU A 48 12.78 2.36 6.03
N VAL A 49 14.06 2.73 6.18
CA VAL A 49 15.06 2.58 5.12
C VAL A 49 15.28 1.10 4.75
N TYR A 50 15.35 0.21 5.75
CA TYR A 50 15.56 -1.21 5.52
C TYR A 50 14.35 -1.88 4.87
N GLU A 51 13.14 -1.53 5.31
CA GLU A 51 11.91 -2.08 4.73
C GLU A 51 11.71 -1.63 3.29
N LEU A 52 11.96 -0.34 2.98
CA LEU A 52 11.86 0.16 1.62
C LEU A 52 12.97 -0.38 0.70
N LEU A 53 14.18 -0.58 1.23
CA LEU A 53 15.26 -1.23 0.48
C LEU A 53 14.93 -2.70 0.20
N GLN A 54 14.35 -3.41 1.16
CA GLN A 54 13.90 -4.79 0.96
C GLN A 54 12.77 -4.87 -0.06
N ASN A 55 11.80 -3.95 -0.04
CA ASN A 55 10.76 -3.88 -1.07
C ASN A 55 11.34 -3.63 -2.47
N ALA A 56 12.38 -2.81 -2.57
CA ALA A 56 13.09 -2.57 -3.82
C ALA A 56 13.84 -3.82 -4.31
N ASP A 57 14.52 -4.54 -3.41
CA ASP A 57 15.18 -5.82 -3.69
C ASP A 57 14.17 -6.89 -4.17
N ASP A 58 13.02 -7.01 -3.50
CA ASP A 58 11.93 -7.92 -3.88
C ASP A 58 11.33 -7.60 -5.28
N ALA A 59 11.46 -6.35 -5.74
CA ALA A 59 11.02 -5.91 -7.07
C ALA A 59 12.07 -6.18 -8.17
N LEU A 60 13.35 -6.30 -7.81
CA LEU A 60 14.44 -6.65 -8.71
C LEU A 60 14.46 -8.17 -8.89
N VAL A 61 13.72 -8.65 -9.89
CA VAL A 61 13.57 -10.09 -10.16
C VAL A 61 14.69 -10.62 -11.08
N GLY A 62 15.19 -11.81 -10.79
CA GLY A 62 16.13 -12.52 -11.66
C GLY A 62 17.59 -12.41 -11.21
N VAL A 63 18.52 -12.50 -12.16
CA VAL A 63 19.96 -12.37 -11.89
C VAL A 63 20.30 -10.88 -11.88
N ALA A 64 20.92 -10.42 -10.79
CA ALA A 64 21.29 -9.03 -10.63
C ALA A 64 22.14 -8.52 -11.81
N THR A 65 21.78 -7.34 -12.30
CA THR A 65 22.45 -6.67 -13.43
C THR A 65 23.07 -5.34 -12.99
N THR A 66 23.94 -4.77 -13.82
CA THR A 66 24.49 -3.42 -13.58
C THR A 66 23.45 -2.30 -13.73
N GLU A 67 22.28 -2.61 -14.30
CA GLU A 67 21.17 -1.66 -14.47
C GLU A 67 20.26 -1.60 -13.24
N ASP A 68 20.39 -2.56 -12.31
CA ASP A 68 19.60 -2.63 -11.08
C ASP A 68 20.00 -1.51 -10.13
N ARG A 69 19.08 -0.58 -9.89
CA ARG A 69 19.34 0.61 -9.09
C ARG A 69 18.24 0.83 -8.07
N VAL A 70 18.64 1.26 -6.89
CA VAL A 70 17.76 1.81 -5.86
C VAL A 70 18.22 3.22 -5.53
N LEU A 71 17.30 4.17 -5.47
CA LEU A 71 17.55 5.57 -5.18
C LEU A 71 16.80 5.98 -3.93
N PHE A 72 17.50 6.64 -3.01
CA PHE A 72 16.92 7.44 -1.94
C PHE A 72 17.24 8.91 -2.22
N ARG A 73 16.20 9.73 -2.42
CA ARG A 73 16.34 11.16 -2.68
C ARG A 73 15.45 11.93 -1.70
N LEU A 74 16.10 12.60 -0.75
CA LEU A 74 15.45 13.52 0.19
C LEU A 74 15.46 14.94 -0.40
N THR A 75 14.30 15.59 -0.38
CA THR A 75 14.13 17.02 -0.64
C THR A 75 13.70 17.71 0.66
N ASP A 76 13.45 19.01 0.61
CA ASP A 76 12.95 19.76 1.78
C ASP A 76 11.54 19.31 2.20
N THR A 77 10.78 18.66 1.31
CA THR A 77 9.38 18.29 1.54
C THR A 77 9.06 16.81 1.32
N GLU A 78 9.94 16.05 0.68
CA GLU A 78 9.64 14.68 0.20
C GLU A 78 10.83 13.74 0.37
N LEU A 79 10.54 12.49 0.72
CA LEU A 79 11.48 11.38 0.57
C LEU A 79 11.02 10.49 -0.60
N TRP A 80 11.80 10.48 -1.67
CA TRP A 80 11.63 9.55 -2.78
C TRP A 80 12.45 8.30 -2.56
N VAL A 81 11.82 7.14 -2.65
CA VAL A 81 12.49 5.84 -2.76
C VAL A 81 12.05 5.17 -4.05
N ALA A 82 12.98 4.95 -4.97
CA ALA A 82 12.70 4.46 -6.31
C ALA A 82 13.61 3.28 -6.66
N ASN A 83 13.12 2.37 -7.50
CA ASN A 83 13.89 1.23 -7.98
C ASN A 83 13.63 0.98 -9.47
N THR A 84 14.50 0.20 -10.11
CA THR A 84 14.39 -0.18 -11.53
C THR A 84 13.77 -1.56 -11.72
N GLY A 85 13.13 -2.09 -10.67
CA GLY A 85 12.47 -3.38 -10.68
C GLY A 85 11.20 -3.41 -11.52
N ARG A 86 10.49 -4.53 -11.44
CA ARG A 86 9.22 -4.67 -12.17
C ARG A 86 8.15 -3.70 -11.64
N PRO A 87 7.25 -3.20 -12.51
CA PRO A 87 6.09 -2.43 -12.09
C PRO A 87 5.22 -3.17 -11.07
N PHE A 88 4.35 -2.42 -10.38
CA PHE A 88 3.37 -3.01 -9.47
C PHE A 88 2.40 -3.94 -10.20
N THR A 89 2.11 -5.07 -9.57
CA THR A 89 1.01 -5.95 -9.97
C THR A 89 -0.23 -5.70 -9.11
N ASP A 90 -1.40 -6.10 -9.59
CA ASP A 90 -2.66 -6.12 -8.84
C ASP A 90 -2.51 -6.76 -7.45
N ALA A 91 -1.76 -7.87 -7.38
CA ALA A 91 -1.51 -8.59 -6.15
C ALA A 91 -0.62 -7.80 -5.17
N ASP A 92 0.29 -6.97 -5.67
CA ASP A 92 1.12 -6.10 -4.83
C ASP A 92 0.25 -4.99 -4.22
N VAL A 93 -0.55 -4.28 -5.02
CA VAL A 93 -1.43 -3.21 -4.52
C VAL A 93 -2.43 -3.75 -3.49
N ARG A 94 -3.04 -4.91 -3.78
CA ARG A 94 -3.92 -5.61 -2.83
C ARG A 94 -3.21 -5.94 -1.53
N GLY A 95 -1.98 -6.47 -1.61
CA GLY A 95 -1.15 -6.79 -0.45
C GLY A 95 -0.82 -5.57 0.40
N LEU A 96 -0.48 -4.44 -0.23
CA LEU A 96 -0.26 -3.15 0.45
C LEU A 96 -1.54 -2.68 1.16
N CYS A 97 -2.71 -2.94 0.56
CA CYS A 97 -4.02 -2.56 1.10
C CYS A 97 -4.62 -3.55 2.12
N GLY A 98 -3.82 -4.51 2.60
CA GLY A 98 -4.25 -5.51 3.59
C GLY A 98 -5.13 -6.63 3.02
N LEU A 99 -5.29 -6.72 1.70
CA LEU A 99 -6.02 -7.78 1.02
C LEU A 99 -5.05 -8.89 0.57
N GLY A 100 -5.24 -10.11 1.08
CA GLY A 100 -4.43 -11.30 0.72
C GLY A 100 -3.50 -11.84 1.81
N ALA A 101 -3.38 -11.16 2.97
CA ALA A 101 -2.66 -11.69 4.13
C ALA A 101 -3.40 -12.87 4.79
N SER A 102 -4.74 -12.82 4.84
CA SER A 102 -5.56 -13.84 5.51
C SER A 102 -5.54 -15.21 4.82
N SER A 103 -5.24 -15.28 3.52
CA SER A 103 -5.20 -16.55 2.77
C SER A 103 -3.95 -17.39 3.03
N LYS A 104 -2.91 -16.83 3.65
CA LYS A 104 -1.64 -17.53 3.97
C LYS A 104 -1.46 -17.85 5.46
N ALA A 105 -2.38 -17.41 6.32
CA ALA A 105 -2.29 -17.61 7.77
C ALA A 105 -2.61 -19.04 8.25
N GLN A 106 -3.02 -19.96 7.36
CA GLN A 106 -3.39 -21.34 7.71
C GLN A 106 -2.32 -22.42 7.47
N SER A 107 -1.15 -22.10 6.91
CA SER A 107 -0.08 -23.11 6.72
C SER A 107 0.88 -23.15 7.90
N GLN A 108 0.70 -24.16 8.75
CA GLN A 108 1.49 -24.57 9.91
C GLN A 108 2.96 -24.89 9.56
N GLY A 109 3.92 -24.37 10.34
CA GLY A 109 5.33 -24.76 10.30
C GLY A 109 6.26 -23.80 11.07
N PRO A 110 7.43 -24.26 11.57
CA PRO A 110 8.32 -23.44 12.39
C PRO A 110 8.88 -22.29 11.54
N LYS A 111 8.59 -21.06 11.97
CA LYS A 111 8.95 -19.81 11.30
C LYS A 111 10.47 -19.66 11.17
N ARG A 112 11.04 -20.17 10.08
CA ARG A 112 12.15 -19.45 9.44
C ARG A 112 11.52 -18.21 8.84
N ALA A 113 11.84 -17.05 9.41
CA ALA A 113 11.37 -15.76 8.93
C ALA A 113 11.77 -15.58 7.46
N SER A 114 10.86 -15.88 6.54
CA SER A 114 10.80 -15.13 5.29
C SER A 114 10.33 -13.73 5.70
N ILE A 115 11.27 -12.80 5.82
CA ILE A 115 11.06 -11.44 6.37
C ILE A 115 10.19 -10.57 5.42
N GLY A 116 9.74 -11.10 4.29
CA GLY A 116 8.82 -10.43 3.36
C GLY A 116 7.34 -10.73 3.63
N HIS A 117 6.78 -10.24 4.73
CA HIS A 117 5.32 -10.15 4.86
C HIS A 117 4.82 -9.01 3.96
N LYS A 118 4.40 -9.34 2.74
CA LYS A 118 3.83 -8.38 1.77
C LYS A 118 2.87 -7.42 2.47
N GLY A 119 3.23 -6.14 2.52
CA GLY A 119 2.41 -5.06 3.07
C GLY A 119 2.69 -4.63 4.51
N LEU A 120 3.41 -5.40 5.34
CA LEU A 120 3.76 -4.95 6.71
C LEU A 120 4.92 -3.97 6.71
N GLY A 121 6.00 -4.28 5.98
CA GLY A 121 7.18 -3.42 5.89
C GLY A 121 6.88 -2.05 5.28
N PHE A 122 5.98 -2.00 4.28
CA PHE A 122 5.57 -0.74 3.67
C PHE A 122 4.84 0.19 4.65
N LYS A 123 4.18 -0.32 5.70
CA LYS A 123 3.53 0.53 6.71
C LYS A 123 4.51 1.40 7.50
N SER A 124 5.81 1.08 7.49
CA SER A 124 6.84 1.94 8.09
C SER A 124 6.85 3.36 7.51
N VAL A 125 6.34 3.60 6.29
CA VAL A 125 6.21 4.94 5.71
C VAL A 125 5.35 5.89 6.54
N LEU A 126 4.42 5.35 7.32
CA LEU A 126 3.57 6.13 8.23
C LEU A 126 4.35 6.77 9.38
N GLU A 127 5.60 6.37 9.60
CA GLU A 127 6.50 7.05 10.55
C GLU A 127 6.83 8.48 10.11
N ILE A 128 6.82 8.75 8.80
CA ILE A 128 7.26 10.03 8.23
C ILE A 128 6.23 10.70 7.32
N SER A 129 5.12 10.04 6.99
CA SER A 129 4.08 10.59 6.11
C SER A 129 2.69 10.11 6.49
N GLU A 130 1.75 11.05 6.62
CA GLU A 130 0.31 10.76 6.78
C GLU A 130 -0.37 10.42 5.44
N SER A 131 0.28 10.70 4.33
CA SER A 131 -0.25 10.55 2.97
C SER A 131 0.79 9.96 2.02
N PRO A 132 1.28 8.74 2.27
CA PRO A 132 2.28 8.12 1.41
C PRO A 132 1.70 7.87 0.01
N GLU A 133 2.52 8.15 -1.01
CA GLU A 133 2.20 7.93 -2.41
C GLU A 133 3.08 6.84 -3.00
N ALA A 134 2.49 6.03 -3.86
CA ALA A 134 3.17 4.98 -4.59
C ALA A 134 2.95 5.21 -6.08
N TYR A 135 4.04 5.26 -6.82
CA TYR A 135 4.05 5.48 -8.26
C TYR A 135 4.60 4.24 -8.95
N SER A 136 3.92 3.81 -10.01
CA SER A 136 4.45 2.81 -10.93
C SER A 136 3.81 2.97 -12.31
N GLU A 137 4.42 2.37 -13.32
CA GLU A 137 3.94 2.46 -14.71
C GLU A 137 2.53 1.89 -14.92
N THR A 138 2.10 0.95 -14.08
CA THR A 138 0.80 0.30 -14.15
C THR A 138 -0.27 1.01 -13.32
N VAL A 139 0.12 1.57 -12.18
CA VAL A 139 -0.78 2.17 -11.19
C VAL A 139 -0.05 3.16 -10.30
N SER A 140 -0.67 4.30 -10.06
CA SER A 140 -0.19 5.30 -9.10
C SER A 140 -1.32 5.68 -8.16
N PHE A 141 -1.05 5.66 -6.86
CA PHE A 141 -2.06 5.85 -5.83
C PHE A 141 -1.49 6.46 -4.55
N ARG A 142 -2.37 7.10 -3.79
CA ARG A 142 -2.10 7.63 -2.45
C ARG A 142 -2.86 6.82 -1.42
N LEU A 143 -2.23 6.60 -0.27
CA LEU A 143 -2.88 6.08 0.94
C LEU A 143 -2.89 7.17 2.01
N GLY A 144 -3.73 7.04 3.02
CA GLY A 144 -3.89 8.04 4.06
C GLY A 144 -5.21 7.94 4.80
N GLN A 145 -5.23 8.43 6.04
CA GLN A 145 -6.46 8.43 6.84
C GLN A 145 -7.52 9.36 6.24
N ASP A 146 -7.13 10.47 5.61
CA ASP A 146 -8.04 11.45 5.01
C ASP A 146 -9.00 10.81 3.99
N HIS A 147 -8.47 9.95 3.10
CA HIS A 147 -9.31 9.22 2.16
C HIS A 147 -10.11 8.12 2.85
N ALA A 148 -9.49 7.39 3.79
CA ALA A 148 -10.16 6.33 4.55
C ALA A 148 -11.37 6.85 5.35
N TRP A 149 -11.27 8.03 5.96
CA TRP A 149 -12.37 8.70 6.67
C TRP A 149 -13.56 8.96 5.75
N THR A 150 -13.30 9.39 4.53
CA THR A 150 -14.35 9.64 3.53
C THR A 150 -15.10 8.34 3.18
N GLN A 151 -14.36 7.26 2.92
CA GLN A 151 -14.93 5.95 2.56
C GLN A 151 -15.73 5.35 3.72
N VAL A 152 -15.11 5.20 4.89
CA VAL A 152 -15.73 4.57 6.06
C VAL A 152 -16.87 5.44 6.61
N GLY A 153 -16.71 6.77 6.62
CA GLY A 153 -17.77 7.69 7.02
C GLY A 153 -18.98 7.65 6.09
N GLY A 154 -18.77 7.40 4.79
CA GLY A 154 -19.84 7.10 3.84
C GLY A 154 -20.64 5.86 4.24
N LEU A 155 -19.93 4.76 4.49
CA LEU A 155 -20.53 3.49 4.91
C LEU A 155 -21.25 3.60 6.27
N TRP A 156 -20.68 4.30 7.25
CA TRP A 156 -21.29 4.44 8.58
C TRP A 156 -22.60 5.21 8.53
N ARG A 157 -22.67 6.27 7.71
CA ARG A 157 -23.91 7.01 7.46
C ARG A 157 -24.95 6.16 6.74
N GLU A 158 -24.54 5.37 5.76
CA GLU A 158 -25.44 4.45 5.04
C GLU A 158 -26.05 3.40 5.99
N LEU A 159 -25.26 2.92 6.95
CA LEU A 159 -25.65 1.86 7.89
C LEU A 159 -26.25 2.38 9.22
N ASP A 160 -26.39 3.70 9.38
CA ASP A 160 -26.85 4.35 10.62
C ASP A 160 -26.08 3.93 11.89
N ARG A 161 -24.74 3.89 11.80
CA ARG A 161 -23.84 3.42 12.88
C ARG A 161 -23.26 4.54 13.76
N GLY A 162 -23.76 5.76 13.63
CA GLY A 162 -23.22 6.94 14.33
C GLY A 162 -21.81 7.32 13.86
N ASP A 163 -21.00 7.85 14.77
CA ASP A 163 -19.67 8.39 14.43
C ASP A 163 -18.58 7.31 14.33
N VAL A 164 -17.78 7.42 13.27
CA VAL A 164 -16.57 6.61 13.10
C VAL A 164 -15.50 7.07 14.11
N ARG A 165 -14.91 6.13 14.86
CA ARG A 165 -13.93 6.44 15.92
C ARG A 165 -12.46 6.40 15.46
N GLY A 166 -12.21 5.82 14.29
CA GLY A 166 -10.87 5.68 13.73
C GLY A 166 -10.92 4.91 12.41
N VAL A 167 -9.91 5.10 11.57
CA VAL A 167 -9.78 4.43 10.26
C VAL A 167 -8.33 4.02 10.01
N PRO A 168 -8.08 2.88 9.33
CA PRO A 168 -6.75 2.52 8.90
C PRO A 168 -6.34 3.35 7.68
N ALA A 169 -5.13 3.92 7.72
CA ALA A 169 -4.55 4.74 6.67
C ALA A 169 -4.28 3.95 5.38
N MET A 170 -3.95 2.65 5.49
CA MET A 170 -3.36 1.91 4.38
C MET A 170 -4.36 1.02 3.63
N ARG A 171 -5.68 1.12 3.85
CA ARG A 171 -6.66 0.21 3.22
C ARG A 171 -7.41 0.77 2.03
N PHE A 172 -7.44 2.09 1.87
CA PHE A 172 -8.27 2.75 0.85
C PHE A 172 -7.37 3.56 -0.09
N PRO A 173 -6.87 2.95 -1.17
CA PRO A 173 -6.05 3.65 -2.14
C PRO A 173 -6.88 4.64 -2.97
N LEU A 174 -6.35 5.84 -3.15
CA LEU A 174 -6.90 6.88 -4.01
C LEU A 174 -6.04 7.01 -5.27
N ALA A 175 -6.66 6.91 -6.45
CA ALA A 175 -5.96 7.07 -7.72
C ALA A 175 -5.30 8.45 -7.84
N LEU A 176 -4.07 8.48 -8.36
CA LEU A 176 -3.34 9.70 -8.68
C LEU A 176 -3.36 9.90 -10.20
N HIS A 177 -4.08 10.92 -10.66
CA HIS A 177 -4.20 11.25 -12.09
C HIS A 177 -3.33 12.42 -12.52
N GLU A 178 -2.86 13.24 -11.56
CA GLU A 178 -2.00 14.38 -11.84
C GLU A 178 -0.53 13.95 -11.93
N ALA A 179 0.19 14.55 -12.89
CA ALA A 179 1.59 14.25 -13.09
C ALA A 179 2.43 14.91 -11.98
N HIS A 180 2.94 14.09 -11.05
CA HIS A 180 3.92 14.56 -10.09
C HIS A 180 5.28 14.81 -10.78
N GLY A 181 5.80 16.03 -10.71
CA GLY A 181 7.05 16.40 -11.38
C GLY A 181 8.24 15.52 -10.94
N GLY A 182 8.28 15.17 -9.65
CA GLY A 182 9.28 14.26 -9.09
C GLY A 182 9.23 12.86 -9.69
N TRP A 183 8.02 12.33 -9.94
CA TRP A 183 7.82 11.03 -10.59
C TRP A 183 8.22 11.07 -12.07
N ALA A 184 7.81 12.12 -12.80
CA ALA A 184 8.16 12.29 -14.21
C ALA A 184 9.68 12.29 -14.42
N GLN A 185 10.43 12.95 -13.54
CA GLN A 185 11.90 12.96 -13.58
C GLN A 185 12.50 11.57 -13.30
N LEU A 186 11.98 10.85 -12.31
CA LEU A 186 12.46 9.50 -11.97
C LEU A 186 12.19 8.52 -13.11
N ARG A 187 10.99 8.56 -13.69
CA ARG A 187 10.66 7.74 -14.86
C ARG A 187 11.56 8.04 -16.05
N ALA A 188 11.85 9.33 -16.32
CA ALA A 188 12.81 9.72 -17.36
C ALA A 188 14.24 9.22 -17.09
N ALA A 189 14.60 9.00 -15.82
CA ALA A 189 15.87 8.41 -15.40
C ALA A 189 15.86 6.87 -15.36
N GLY A 190 14.74 6.23 -15.74
CA GLY A 190 14.60 4.77 -15.85
C GLY A 190 14.14 4.06 -14.58
N PHE A 191 13.47 4.74 -13.65
CA PHE A 191 12.82 4.11 -12.49
C PHE A 191 11.34 3.80 -12.79
N HIS A 192 10.78 2.74 -12.17
CA HIS A 192 9.46 2.16 -12.49
C HIS A 192 8.56 1.92 -11.27
#